data_AF-A0A6B2LKK4-F1
#
_entry.id   AF-A0A6B2LKK4-F1
#
_cell.length_a   1.000
_cell.length_b   1.000
_cell.length_c   1.000
_cell.angle_alpha   90.00
_cell.angle_beta   90.00
_cell.angle_gamma   90.00
#
_symmetry.space_group_name_H-M   'P 1'
#
loop_
_entity.id
_entity.type
_entity.pdbx_description
1 polymer ?
#
loop_
_entity_poly.entity_id
_entity_poly.type
_entity_poly.pdbx_seq_one_letter_code
_entity_poly.pdbx_strand_id
1 'polypeptide(L)'
;MHADVSIGTINVESLRSIMELMDSDKRIRPLLFSIKKWAKERNLNDAHAGKIKNFGWTVIGLVYFNCCKAEQQPLESSSLEQLLIGFFEFLLHFNWKEKRMNLRLGIVDKEPLKFDSETLVCVEDPSAPFVNMTFHVTPKTFPFLQKEWNRALHMLKQGTTLQSLFKS
;
A
#
# COMPACT_ATOMS: atom_id res chain seq x y z
N MET A 1 0.53 24.41 -10.08
CA MET A 1 0.93 23.73 -8.83
C MET A 1 -0.18 23.94 -7.82
N HIS A 2 -1.10 22.98 -7.65
CA HIS A 2 -2.08 23.04 -6.56
C HIS A 2 -1.45 22.41 -5.33
N ALA A 3 -1.22 23.22 -4.30
CA ALA A 3 -0.78 22.76 -2.99
C ALA A 3 -1.97 22.88 -2.05
N ASP A 4 -2.47 21.75 -1.56
CA ASP A 4 -3.34 21.73 -0.39
C ASP A 4 -2.47 21.84 0.85
N VAL A 5 -2.71 22.87 1.67
CA VAL A 5 -2.11 23.01 3.00
C VAL A 5 -3.17 22.68 4.03
N SER A 6 -3.16 21.45 4.53
CA SER A 6 -3.96 21.07 5.69
C SER A 6 -3.20 21.50 6.96
N ILE A 7 -3.73 22.50 7.67
CA ILE A 7 -3.28 22.87 9.02
C ILE A 7 -3.78 21.77 9.96
N GLY A 8 -3.03 20.67 10.00
CA GLY A 8 -3.35 19.50 10.78
C GLY A 8 -2.64 18.23 10.29
N THR A 9 -1.84 17.66 11.20
CA THR A 9 -1.82 16.22 11.50
C THR A 9 -1.12 15.24 10.55
N ILE A 10 0.06 15.56 10.00
CA ILE A 10 1.08 14.51 9.91
C ILE A 10 2.21 14.91 10.85
N ASN A 11 2.47 14.08 11.85
CA ASN A 11 3.53 14.35 12.82
C ASN A 11 4.88 14.32 12.09
N VAL A 12 5.72 15.35 12.32
CA VAL A 12 7.08 15.46 11.78
C VAL A 12 7.90 14.20 12.08
N GLU A 13 7.69 13.59 13.25
CA GLU A 13 8.36 12.34 13.64
C GLU A 13 7.94 11.13 12.78
N SER A 14 6.67 11.05 12.42
CA SER A 14 6.15 9.99 11.55
C SER A 14 6.65 10.17 10.12
N LEU A 15 6.75 11.41 9.63
CA LEU A 15 7.41 11.71 8.36
C LEU A 15 8.88 11.33 8.38
N ARG A 16 9.61 11.68 9.44
CA ARG A 16 11.03 11.32 9.60
C ARG A 16 11.22 9.81 9.58
N SER A 17 10.42 9.06 10.34
CA SER A 17 10.45 7.59 10.34
C SER A 17 10.20 7.00 8.95
N ILE A 18 9.24 7.56 8.19
CA ILE A 18 8.97 7.14 6.81
C ILE A 18 10.17 7.44 5.90
N MET A 19 10.77 8.63 6.02
CA MET A 19 11.94 9.01 5.23
C MET A 19 13.13 8.08 5.52
N GLU A 20 13.40 7.79 6.79
CA GLU A 20 14.44 6.85 7.21
C GLU A 20 14.22 5.45 6.63
N LEU A 21 12.98 4.95 6.67
CA LEU A 21 12.63 3.68 6.04
C LEU A 21 12.86 3.72 4.52
N MET A 22 12.47 4.80 3.84
CA MET A 22 12.68 4.96 2.40
C MET A 22 14.16 5.01 2.00
N ASP A 23 15.02 5.51 2.89
CA ASP A 23 16.47 5.62 2.66
C ASP A 23 17.25 4.38 3.11
N SER A 24 16.62 3.48 3.87
CA SER A 24 17.23 2.22 4.29
C SER A 24 17.53 1.26 3.12
N ASP A 25 16.87 1.42 1.97
CA ASP A 25 17.08 0.58 0.80
C ASP A 25 16.76 1.32 -0.50
N LYS A 26 17.73 1.32 -1.42
CA LYS A 26 17.62 2.01 -2.73
C LYS A 26 16.43 1.56 -3.59
N ARG A 27 15.85 0.38 -3.33
CA ARG A 27 14.74 -0.18 -4.12
C ARG A 27 13.36 0.28 -3.66
N ILE A 28 13.25 0.78 -2.43
CA ILE A 28 11.98 1.27 -1.87
C ILE A 28 11.45 2.43 -2.70
N ARG A 29 12.30 3.41 -3.02
CA ARG A 29 11.88 4.61 -3.77
C ARG A 29 11.33 4.28 -5.17
N PRO A 30 12.01 3.47 -6.02
CA PRO A 30 11.45 2.99 -7.29
C PRO A 30 10.15 2.20 -7.13
N LEU A 31 10.06 1.32 -6.13
CA LEU A 31 8.86 0.54 -5.85
C LEU A 31 7.67 1.44 -5.49
N LEU A 32 7.83 2.32 -4.51
CA LEU A 32 6.78 3.25 -4.08
C LEU A 32 6.35 4.20 -5.19
N PHE A 33 7.30 4.69 -6.00
CA PHE A 33 6.99 5.49 -7.17
C PHE A 33 6.11 4.72 -8.16
N SER A 34 6.46 3.47 -8.43
CA SER A 34 5.74 2.61 -9.39
C SER A 34 4.33 2.26 -8.90
N ILE A 35 4.18 1.92 -7.61
CA ILE A 35 2.88 1.68 -6.97
C ILE A 35 2.00 2.92 -7.06
N LYS A 36 2.52 4.09 -6.66
CA LYS A 36 1.75 5.34 -6.67
C LYS A 36 1.35 5.75 -8.09
N LYS A 37 2.25 5.58 -9.05
CA LYS A 37 1.97 5.86 -10.46
C LYS A 37 0.88 4.92 -11.00
N TRP A 38 1.03 3.60 -10.80
CA TRP A 38 0.00 2.62 -11.15
C TRP A 38 -1.35 2.98 -10.55
N ALA A 39 -1.42 3.22 -9.24
CA ALA A 39 -2.67 3.51 -8.56
C ALA A 39 -3.32 4.81 -9.08
N LYS A 40 -2.52 5.82 -9.45
CA LYS A 40 -3.02 7.05 -10.05
C LYS A 40 -3.64 6.81 -11.43
N GLU A 41 -2.92 6.14 -12.33
CA GLU A 41 -3.36 5.91 -13.72
C GLU A 41 -4.55 4.95 -13.81
N ARG A 42 -4.71 4.07 -12.81
CA ARG A 42 -5.88 3.19 -12.66
C ARG A 42 -7.03 3.84 -11.92
N ASN A 43 -6.92 5.13 -11.61
CA ASN A 43 -7.90 5.89 -10.86
C ASN A 43 -8.27 5.21 -9.53
N LEU A 44 -7.27 4.71 -8.80
CA LEU A 44 -7.43 4.07 -7.48
C LEU A 44 -7.12 5.05 -6.33
N ASN A 45 -6.81 6.30 -6.65
CA ASN A 45 -6.34 7.34 -5.70
C ASN A 45 -7.38 8.41 -5.39
N ASP A 46 -8.66 8.04 -5.31
CA ASP A 46 -9.76 8.98 -5.07
C ASP A 46 -10.55 8.57 -3.82
N ALA A 47 -10.27 9.25 -2.71
CA ALA A 47 -10.95 9.02 -1.44
C ALA A 47 -12.45 9.39 -1.49
N HIS A 48 -12.83 10.39 -2.27
CA HIS A 48 -14.23 10.78 -2.44
C HIS A 48 -15.02 9.73 -3.22
N ALA A 49 -14.35 8.97 -4.10
CA ALA A 49 -14.89 7.79 -4.76
C ALA A 49 -14.72 6.49 -3.95
N GLY A 50 -14.36 6.57 -2.65
CA GLY A 50 -14.24 5.39 -1.80
C GLY A 50 -12.96 4.57 -2.01
N LYS A 51 -11.85 5.20 -2.41
CA LYS A 51 -10.58 4.56 -2.75
C LYS A 51 -9.43 5.01 -1.83
N ILE A 52 -8.25 4.44 -2.01
CA ILE A 52 -7.11 4.61 -1.11
C ILE A 52 -6.34 5.88 -1.48
N LYS A 53 -6.07 6.76 -0.51
CA LYS A 53 -5.24 7.97 -0.72
C LYS A 53 -3.79 7.61 -1.06
N ASN A 54 -3.07 8.51 -1.73
CA ASN A 54 -1.63 8.36 -2.04
C ASN A 54 -0.76 7.95 -0.84
N PHE A 55 -1.08 8.47 0.36
CA PHE A 55 -0.37 8.14 1.59
C PHE A 55 -0.62 6.69 2.02
N GLY A 56 -1.85 6.18 1.85
CA GLY A 56 -2.19 4.77 2.07
C GLY A 56 -1.34 3.82 1.25
N TRP A 57 -1.21 4.07 -0.05
CA TRP A 57 -0.33 3.26 -0.91
C TRP A 57 1.15 3.32 -0.50
N THR A 58 1.58 4.45 0.06
CA THR A 58 2.96 4.59 0.57
C THR A 58 3.18 3.69 1.79
N VAL A 59 2.25 3.71 2.75
CA VAL A 59 2.33 2.87 3.95
C VAL A 59 2.20 1.39 3.61
N ILE A 60 1.26 1.02 2.73
CA ILE A 60 1.09 -0.38 2.26
C ILE A 60 2.38 -0.89 1.61
N GLY A 61 3.00 -0.10 0.72
CA GLY A 61 4.25 -0.48 0.05
C GLY A 61 5.44 -0.63 1.01
N LEU A 62 5.52 0.22 2.04
CA LEU A 62 6.55 0.12 3.07
C LEU A 62 6.37 -1.10 3.98
N VAL A 63 5.12 -1.37 4.42
CA VAL A 63 4.82 -2.55 5.23
C VAL A 63 5.13 -3.83 4.45
N TYR A 64 4.69 -3.92 3.19
CA TYR A 64 5.05 -5.03 2.31
C TYR A 64 6.57 -5.24 2.25
N PHE A 65 7.33 -4.18 1.96
CA PHE A 65 8.78 -4.29 1.81
C PHE A 65 9.46 -4.74 3.11
N ASN A 66 9.02 -4.21 4.26
CA ASN A 66 9.53 -4.61 5.57
C ASN A 66 9.20 -6.07 5.91
N CYS A 67 7.98 -6.53 5.62
CA CYS A 67 7.59 -7.93 5.81
C CYS A 67 8.43 -8.87 4.94
N CYS A 68 8.61 -8.54 3.66
CA CYS A 68 9.47 -9.35 2.77
C CYS A 68 10.93 -9.40 3.24
N LYS A 69 11.46 -8.31 3.81
CA LYS A 69 12.80 -8.33 4.43
C LYS A 69 12.87 -9.23 5.65
N ALA A 70 11.87 -9.17 6.53
CA ALA A 70 11.83 -9.97 7.75
C ALA A 70 11.73 -11.49 7.46
N GLU A 71 11.05 -11.87 6.39
CA GLU A 71 10.83 -13.27 5.98
C GLU A 71 12.01 -13.89 5.21
N GLN A 72 13.15 -13.20 5.05
CA GLN A 72 14.35 -13.69 4.34
C GLN A 72 14.09 -14.24 2.93
N GLN A 73 13.03 -13.79 2.24
CA GLN A 73 12.95 -13.99 0.79
C GLN A 73 14.20 -13.35 0.16
N PRO A 74 14.73 -13.85 -0.99
CA PRO A 74 15.95 -13.34 -1.61
C PRO A 74 15.72 -11.93 -2.19
N LEU A 75 15.55 -10.96 -1.30
CA LEU A 75 15.30 -9.58 -1.65
C LEU A 75 16.61 -8.98 -2.16
N GLU A 76 17.78 -9.31 -1.61
CA GLU A 76 19.07 -8.69 -1.94
C GLU A 76 19.34 -8.55 -3.46
N SER A 77 18.83 -9.46 -4.30
CA SER A 77 18.95 -9.43 -5.77
C SER A 77 17.64 -9.15 -6.54
N SER A 78 16.54 -8.86 -5.85
CA SER A 78 15.23 -8.68 -6.47
C SER A 78 15.15 -7.42 -7.33
N SER A 79 14.74 -7.59 -8.59
CA SER A 79 14.45 -6.48 -9.52
C SER A 79 13.18 -5.73 -9.13
N LEU A 80 12.97 -4.52 -9.67
CA LEU A 80 11.73 -3.76 -9.47
C LEU A 80 10.49 -4.54 -9.92
N GLU A 81 10.60 -5.30 -11.00
CA GLU A 81 9.52 -6.14 -11.50
C GLU A 81 9.16 -7.26 -10.51
N GLN A 82 10.16 -7.95 -9.95
CA GLN A 82 9.95 -8.99 -8.95
C GLN A 82 9.31 -8.42 -7.68
N LEU A 83 9.74 -7.23 -7.24
CA LEU A 83 9.12 -6.53 -6.12
C LEU A 83 7.66 -6.15 -6.40
N LEU A 84 7.32 -5.76 -7.63
CA LEU A 84 5.94 -5.45 -8.01
C LEU A 84 5.07 -6.72 -8.10
N ILE A 85 5.60 -7.82 -8.62
CA ILE A 85 4.92 -9.13 -8.64
C ILE A 85 4.60 -9.53 -7.20
N GLY A 86 5.62 -9.57 -6.34
CA GLY A 86 5.46 -9.93 -4.93
C GLY A 86 4.51 -8.98 -4.20
N PHE A 87 4.51 -7.69 -4.53
CA PHE A 87 3.56 -6.72 -3.96
C PHE A 87 2.12 -7.05 -4.29
N PHE A 88 1.78 -7.34 -5.55
CA PHE A 88 0.40 -7.69 -5.91
C PHE A 88 -0.01 -9.07 -5.39
N GLU A 89 0.92 -10.03 -5.36
CA GLU A 89 0.68 -11.33 -4.69
C GLU A 89 0.38 -11.14 -3.21
N PHE A 90 1.17 -10.32 -2.53
CA PHE A 90 0.95 -9.97 -1.13
C PHE A 90 -0.44 -9.39 -0.92
N LEU A 91 -0.87 -8.41 -1.72
CA LEU A 91 -2.20 -7.80 -1.57
C LEU A 91 -3.35 -8.79 -1.81
N LEU A 92 -3.20 -9.71 -2.76
CA LEU A 92 -4.23 -10.70 -3.10
C LEU A 92 -4.38 -11.79 -2.03
N HIS A 93 -3.28 -12.20 -1.39
CA HIS A 93 -3.27 -13.25 -0.37
C HIS A 93 -3.39 -12.71 1.05
N PHE A 94 -3.28 -11.39 1.26
CA PHE A 94 -3.40 -10.78 2.57
C PHE A 94 -4.76 -11.10 3.20
N ASN A 95 -4.74 -11.55 4.46
CA ASN A 95 -5.97 -11.81 5.23
C ASN A 95 -6.59 -10.48 5.68
N TRP A 96 -7.27 -9.81 4.75
CA TRP A 96 -7.95 -8.54 4.97
C TRP A 96 -9.07 -8.61 6.00
N LYS A 97 -9.58 -9.81 6.33
CA LYS A 97 -10.63 -9.98 7.33
C LYS A 97 -10.09 -9.78 8.73
N GLU A 98 -8.97 -10.43 9.05
CA GLU A 98 -8.46 -10.53 10.42
C GLU A 98 -7.22 -9.67 10.68
N LYS A 99 -6.47 -9.29 9.64
CA LYS A 99 -5.21 -8.57 9.78
C LYS A 99 -5.33 -7.09 9.40
N ARG A 100 -4.47 -6.27 10.00
CA ARG A 100 -4.26 -4.86 9.69
C ARG A 100 -2.77 -4.58 9.48
N MET A 101 -2.49 -3.58 8.66
CA MET A 101 -1.13 -3.11 8.39
C MET A 101 -0.79 -1.93 9.30
N ASN A 102 0.36 -2.00 9.97
CA ASN A 102 0.91 -0.94 10.79
C ASN A 102 2.39 -0.75 10.42
N LEU A 103 2.82 0.49 10.15
CA LEU A 103 4.18 0.75 9.69
C LEU A 103 5.27 0.34 10.70
N ARG A 104 4.96 0.45 12.01
CA ARG A 104 5.90 0.17 13.10
C ARG A 104 5.87 -1.29 13.55
N LEU A 105 4.67 -1.88 13.62
CA LEU A 105 4.45 -3.25 14.12
C LEU A 105 4.40 -4.30 13.02
N GLY A 106 4.33 -3.90 11.74
CA GLY A 106 4.13 -4.80 10.61
C GLY A 106 2.67 -5.23 10.47
N ILE A 107 2.45 -6.53 10.31
CA ILE A 107 1.12 -7.12 10.15
C ILE A 107 0.66 -7.63 11.51
N VAL A 108 -0.46 -7.12 12.00
CA VAL A 108 -1.01 -7.47 13.31
C VAL A 108 -2.51 -7.79 13.20
N ASP A 109 -3.06 -8.43 14.22
CA ASP A 109 -4.50 -8.71 14.27
C ASP A 109 -5.34 -7.45 14.43
N LYS A 110 -6.54 -7.48 13.84
CA LYS A 110 -7.57 -6.48 14.12
C LYS A 110 -8.14 -6.73 15.50
N GLU A 111 -8.13 -5.68 16.31
CA GLU A 111 -8.82 -5.67 17.59
C GLU A 111 -10.32 -5.46 17.35
N PRO A 112 -11.20 -6.40 17.73
CA PRO A 112 -12.64 -6.31 17.43
C PRO A 112 -13.31 -5.03 17.96
N LEU A 113 -12.79 -4.46 19.05
CA LEU A 113 -13.29 -3.21 19.64
C LEU A 113 -12.82 -1.94 18.91
N LYS A 114 -11.82 -2.06 18.02
CA LYS A 114 -11.25 -0.94 17.24
C LYS A 114 -11.59 -1.04 15.77
N PHE A 115 -11.64 -2.26 15.23
CA PHE A 115 -11.92 -2.57 13.84
C PHE A 115 -12.85 -3.77 13.80
N ASP A 116 -14.04 -3.56 13.28
CA ASP A 116 -15.05 -4.61 13.14
C ASP A 116 -14.86 -5.44 11.86
N SER A 117 -15.73 -6.43 11.68
CA SER A 117 -15.76 -7.28 10.48
C SER A 117 -16.13 -6.53 9.20
N GLU A 118 -16.78 -5.37 9.32
CA GLU A 118 -17.17 -4.53 8.18
C GLU A 118 -15.98 -3.71 7.64
N THR A 119 -14.93 -3.55 8.44
CA THR A 119 -13.68 -2.91 8.03
C THR A 119 -12.93 -3.77 7.01
N LEU A 120 -13.14 -3.51 5.71
CA LEU A 120 -12.59 -4.34 4.62
C LEU A 120 -11.07 -4.22 4.46
N VAL A 121 -10.54 -3.00 4.51
CA VAL A 121 -9.10 -2.72 4.36
C VAL A 121 -8.69 -1.89 5.56
N CYS A 122 -7.69 -2.37 6.30
CA CYS A 122 -7.20 -1.68 7.50
C CYS A 122 -5.70 -1.41 7.38
N VAL A 123 -5.37 -0.15 7.12
CA VAL A 123 -4.00 0.37 7.13
C VAL A 123 -3.98 1.51 8.14
N GLU A 124 -3.16 1.38 9.17
CA GLU A 124 -3.11 2.39 10.23
C GLU A 124 -2.26 3.59 9.86
N ASP A 125 -2.71 4.76 10.31
CA ASP A 125 -1.94 5.99 10.27
C ASP A 125 -0.68 5.90 11.14
N PRO A 126 0.53 6.04 10.55
CA PRO A 126 1.78 6.06 11.31
C PRO A 126 1.84 7.16 12.38
N SER A 127 1.06 8.24 12.23
CA SER A 127 0.98 9.37 13.16
C SER A 127 -0.14 9.22 14.20
N ALA A 128 -1.11 8.34 13.95
CA ALA A 128 -2.28 8.19 14.80
C ALA A 128 -2.63 6.69 14.95
N PRO A 129 -2.25 6.06 16.09
CA PRO A 129 -2.62 4.68 16.38
C PRO A 129 -4.12 4.45 16.25
N PHE A 130 -4.50 3.28 15.73
CA PHE A 130 -5.90 2.87 15.53
C PHE A 130 -6.73 3.70 14.54
N VAL A 131 -6.11 4.66 13.83
CA VAL A 131 -6.79 5.40 12.76
C VAL A 131 -6.58 4.68 11.45
N ASN A 132 -7.66 4.14 10.88
CA ASN A 132 -7.63 3.48 9.58
C ASN A 132 -7.63 4.52 8.44
N MET A 133 -6.53 4.64 7.68
CA MET A 133 -6.45 5.58 6.55
C MET A 133 -7.12 5.07 5.26
N THR A 134 -7.55 3.81 5.24
CA THR A 134 -8.31 3.20 4.14
C THR A 134 -9.80 3.07 4.45
N PHE A 135 -10.30 3.81 5.45
CA PHE A 135 -11.70 3.77 5.90
C PHE A 135 -12.74 4.10 4.80
N HIS A 136 -12.32 4.77 3.73
CA HIS A 136 -13.18 5.05 2.58
C HIS A 136 -13.45 3.83 1.69
N VAL A 137 -12.70 2.74 1.82
CA VAL A 137 -12.91 1.52 1.03
C VAL A 137 -14.21 0.86 1.47
N THR A 138 -15.10 0.61 0.52
CA THR A 138 -16.45 0.08 0.73
C THR A 138 -16.61 -1.30 0.09
N PRO A 139 -17.68 -2.06 0.42
CA PRO A 139 -17.99 -3.31 -0.27
C PRO A 139 -18.17 -3.16 -1.78
N LYS A 140 -18.47 -1.95 -2.26
CA LYS A 140 -18.55 -1.64 -3.69
C LYS A 140 -17.17 -1.42 -4.30
N THR A 141 -16.24 -0.75 -3.61
CA THR A 141 -14.94 -0.36 -4.18
C THR A 141 -13.86 -1.43 -4.00
N PHE A 142 -13.95 -2.26 -2.95
CA PHE A 142 -12.98 -3.31 -2.67
C PHE A 142 -12.86 -4.35 -3.80
N PRO A 143 -13.95 -4.85 -4.42
CA PRO A 143 -13.85 -5.75 -5.57
C PRO A 143 -13.12 -5.14 -6.78
N PHE A 144 -13.22 -3.83 -6.98
CA PHE A 144 -12.46 -3.16 -8.06
C PHE A 144 -10.96 -3.12 -7.76
N LEU A 145 -10.57 -2.90 -6.49
CA LEU A 145 -9.18 -2.99 -6.07
C LEU A 145 -8.63 -4.40 -6.35
N GLN A 146 -9.34 -5.44 -5.93
CA GLN A 146 -8.93 -6.83 -6.16
C GLN A 146 -8.82 -7.20 -7.64
N LYS A 147 -9.73 -6.70 -8.49
CA LYS A 147 -9.65 -6.86 -9.94
C LYS A 147 -8.39 -6.21 -10.51
N GLU A 148 -8.07 -5.00 -10.08
CA GLU A 148 -6.87 -4.29 -10.53
C GLU A 148 -5.57 -4.94 -10.03
N TRP A 149 -5.55 -5.48 -8.81
CA TRP A 149 -4.42 -6.26 -8.30
C TRP A 149 -4.18 -7.52 -9.14
N ASN A 150 -5.24 -8.28 -9.43
CA ASN A 150 -5.16 -9.45 -10.31
C ASN A 150 -4.70 -9.10 -11.72
N ARG A 151 -5.26 -8.03 -12.32
CA ARG A 151 -4.87 -7.56 -13.65
C ARG A 151 -3.38 -7.21 -13.68
N ALA A 152 -2.92 -6.42 -12.72
CA ALA A 152 -1.53 -5.99 -12.62
C ALA A 152 -0.58 -7.19 -12.48
N LEU A 153 -0.91 -8.13 -11.59
CA LEU A 153 -0.14 -9.34 -11.38
C LEU A 153 -0.06 -10.20 -12.66
N HIS A 154 -1.19 -10.39 -13.33
CA HIS A 154 -1.26 -11.16 -14.57
C HIS A 154 -0.37 -10.56 -15.67
N MET A 155 -0.44 -9.23 -15.87
CA MET A 155 0.39 -8.54 -16.86
C MET A 155 1.88 -8.65 -16.55
N LEU A 156 2.27 -8.46 -15.29
CA LEU A 156 3.67 -8.58 -14.88
C LEU A 156 4.19 -10.01 -15.08
N LYS A 157 3.41 -11.05 -14.73
CA LYS A 157 3.79 -12.45 -14.98
C LYS A 157 3.93 -12.81 -16.46
N GLN A 158 3.33 -12.03 -17.36
CA GLN A 158 3.48 -12.18 -18.81
C GLN A 158 4.68 -11.41 -19.39
N GLY A 159 5.51 -10.77 -18.55
CA GLY A 159 6.65 -9.96 -19.02
C GLY A 159 6.22 -8.65 -19.67
N THR A 160 5.04 -8.14 -19.33
CA THR A 160 4.53 -6.88 -19.87
C THR A 160 5.34 -5.69 -19.34
N THR A 161 5.57 -4.67 -20.18
CA THR A 161 6.29 -3.47 -19.75
C THR A 161 5.55 -2.67 -18.67
N LEU A 162 6.31 -1.95 -17.82
CA LEU A 162 5.73 -1.03 -16.84
C LEU A 162 4.82 0.04 -17.46
N GLN A 163 5.12 0.48 -18.69
CA GLN A 163 4.26 1.44 -19.38
C GLN A 163 2.86 0.88 -19.63
N SER A 164 2.78 -0.38 -20.07
CA SER A 164 1.51 -1.07 -20.30
C SER A 164 0.78 -1.36 -18.98
N LEU A 165 1.50 -1.65 -17.89
CA LEU A 165 0.90 -1.81 -16.55
C LEU A 165 0.11 -0.54 -16.13
N PHE A 166 0.65 0.62 -16.48
CA PHE A 166 0.11 1.93 -16.10
C PHE A 166 -1.00 2.44 -17.02
N LYS A 167 -1.18 1.93 -18.25
CA LYS A 167 -2.24 2.45 -19.15
C LYS A 167 -3.63 2.21 -18.55
N SER A 168 -4.50 3.22 -18.64
CA SER A 168 -5.94 3.17 -18.28
C SER A 168 -6.74 2.31 -19.24
#